data_AF-A0A6C2UP87-F1
#
_entry.id   AF-A0A6C2UP87-F1
#
_cell.length_a   1.000
_cell.length_b   1.000
_cell.length_c   1.000
_cell.angle_alpha   90.00
_cell.angle_beta   90.00
_cell.angle_gamma   90.00
#
_symmetry.space_group_name_H-M   'P 1'
#
loop_
_entity.id
_entity.type
_entity.pdbx_description
1 polymer ?
#
loop_
_entity_poly.entity_id
_entity_poly.type
_entity_poly.pdbx_seq_one_letter_code
_entity_poly.pdbx_strand_id
1 'polypeptide(L)'
;MKGDIRQALEYLNENKVRVTYGAVQSYLGFGVLEKVNWEEILGPHRPYTSWVVSKKTGLPDGHQPTELHPDLLTSATIITKGKQLQSAVDDFVKSSDGGESTDTFMTMKERQVEVADCHGNNCAVICPNCRKAYLISGFLNKGVRSCPHCGKSKAVFKDVKAQWEETHQDDLINPEQSATRLTFKKEWLGYDVWVTFTEGDVTYRYPHDQLLQTFISRLGIIAGTKSWDNEGIFHFPRLSGEQKKMLQRYVEAQREQPVPTQAAETGIVIPEIELVDGPPPSEQEKKEEK
;
A
#
# COMPACT_ATOMS: atom_id res chain seq x y z
N MET A 1 -11.21 -13.41 -20.12
CA MET A 1 -11.46 -14.57 -19.23
C MET A 1 -12.87 -14.45 -18.68
N LYS A 2 -13.64 -15.55 -18.63
CA LYS A 2 -15.03 -15.58 -18.15
C LYS A 2 -15.15 -15.89 -16.66
N GLY A 3 -14.29 -16.77 -16.14
CA GLY A 3 -14.18 -17.09 -14.71
C GLY A 3 -12.91 -16.52 -14.07
N ASP A 4 -12.86 -16.51 -12.74
CA ASP A 4 -11.69 -16.13 -11.94
C ASP A 4 -11.00 -17.39 -11.40
N ILE A 5 -9.77 -17.65 -11.83
CA ILE A 5 -9.00 -18.83 -11.39
C ILE A 5 -8.79 -18.85 -9.87
N ARG A 6 -8.73 -17.69 -9.21
CA ARG A 6 -8.52 -17.63 -7.76
C ARG A 6 -9.72 -18.17 -7.01
N GLN A 7 -10.93 -17.74 -7.38
CA GLN A 7 -12.18 -18.25 -6.80
C GLN A 7 -12.33 -19.75 -7.04
N ALA A 8 -11.95 -20.23 -8.22
CA ALA A 8 -11.93 -21.67 -8.50
C ALA A 8 -10.96 -22.42 -7.58
N LEU A 9 -9.72 -21.94 -7.41
CA LEU A 9 -8.75 -22.57 -6.51
C LEU A 9 -9.18 -22.51 -5.04
N GLU A 10 -9.76 -21.40 -4.58
CA GLU A 10 -10.31 -21.27 -3.22
C GLU A 10 -11.38 -22.32 -2.96
N TYR A 11 -12.37 -22.41 -3.86
CA TYR A 11 -13.42 -23.43 -3.81
C TYR A 11 -12.85 -24.87 -3.74
N LEU A 12 -11.88 -25.19 -4.61
CA LEU A 12 -11.30 -26.53 -4.70
C LEU A 12 -10.51 -26.91 -3.45
N ASN A 13 -9.76 -25.96 -2.87
CA ASN A 13 -9.03 -26.17 -1.63
C ASN A 13 -9.97 -26.38 -0.45
N GLU A 14 -10.98 -25.52 -0.30
CA GLU A 14 -11.93 -25.58 0.82
C GLU A 14 -12.75 -26.86 0.80
N ASN A 15 -13.24 -27.25 -0.39
CA ASN A 15 -14.10 -28.42 -0.55
C ASN A 15 -13.32 -29.71 -0.80
N LYS A 16 -11.99 -29.62 -0.92
CA LYS A 16 -11.09 -30.75 -1.21
C LYS A 16 -11.50 -31.53 -2.45
N VAL A 17 -11.85 -30.81 -3.52
CA VAL A 17 -12.33 -31.37 -4.79
C VAL A 17 -11.29 -31.16 -5.88
N ARG A 18 -11.05 -32.18 -6.70
CA ARG A 18 -10.17 -32.10 -7.87
C ARG A 18 -10.93 -31.64 -9.11
N VAL A 19 -10.24 -30.98 -10.04
CA VAL A 19 -10.81 -30.52 -11.31
C VAL A 19 -9.87 -30.81 -12.47
N THR A 20 -10.41 -31.12 -13.65
CA THR A 20 -9.55 -31.34 -14.82
C THR A 20 -9.09 -30.04 -15.46
N TYR A 21 -7.89 -30.02 -16.06
CA TYR A 21 -7.41 -28.87 -16.85
C TYR A 21 -8.43 -28.40 -17.90
N GLY A 22 -9.10 -29.35 -18.58
CA GLY A 22 -10.12 -29.01 -19.57
C GLY A 22 -11.37 -28.32 -18.98
N ALA A 23 -11.75 -28.67 -17.74
CA ALA A 23 -12.84 -27.99 -17.04
C ALA A 23 -12.44 -26.56 -16.66
N VAL A 24 -11.21 -26.37 -16.14
CA VAL A 24 -10.66 -25.04 -15.83
C VAL A 24 -10.54 -24.18 -17.09
N GLN A 25 -10.05 -24.75 -18.20
CA GLN A 25 -9.93 -24.06 -19.48
C GLN A 25 -11.28 -23.53 -19.97
N SER A 26 -12.30 -24.38 -19.92
CA SER A 26 -13.67 -24.01 -20.29
C SER A 26 -14.28 -22.96 -19.34
N TYR A 27 -13.97 -23.03 -18.04
CA TYR A 27 -14.43 -22.06 -17.03
C TYR A 27 -13.82 -20.67 -17.25
N LEU A 28 -12.51 -20.61 -17.52
CA LEU A 28 -11.82 -19.36 -17.83
C LEU A 28 -12.20 -18.79 -19.20
N GLY A 29 -12.91 -19.56 -20.02
CA GLY A 29 -13.44 -19.14 -21.31
C GLY A 29 -12.44 -19.21 -22.46
N PHE A 30 -11.38 -20.01 -22.31
CA PHE A 30 -10.44 -20.30 -23.39
C PHE A 30 -11.06 -21.27 -24.40
N GLY A 31 -10.64 -21.16 -25.67
CA GLY A 31 -11.06 -22.09 -26.72
C GLY A 31 -10.46 -23.48 -26.53
N VAL A 32 -11.14 -24.53 -27.00
CA VAL A 32 -10.65 -25.93 -26.87
C VAL A 32 -9.30 -26.15 -27.55
N LEU A 33 -9.02 -25.41 -28.62
CA LEU A 33 -7.78 -25.50 -29.40
C LEU A 33 -6.70 -24.53 -28.93
N GLU A 34 -6.99 -23.71 -27.92
CA GLU A 34 -6.07 -22.70 -27.42
C GLU A 34 -5.01 -23.36 -26.53
N LYS A 35 -3.73 -23.10 -26.84
CA LYS A 35 -2.62 -23.60 -26.02
C LYS A 35 -2.50 -22.72 -24.77
N VAL A 36 -2.90 -23.27 -23.64
CA VAL A 36 -2.86 -22.58 -22.34
C VAL A 36 -1.54 -22.86 -21.63
N ASN A 37 -0.86 -21.80 -21.17
CA ASN A 37 0.29 -21.92 -20.27
C ASN A 37 -0.20 -22.00 -18.82
N TRP A 38 -0.25 -23.21 -18.26
CA TRP A 38 -0.81 -23.43 -16.93
C TRP A 38 0.04 -22.85 -15.79
N GLU A 39 1.36 -22.74 -15.97
CA GLU A 39 2.24 -22.11 -14.97
C GLU A 39 1.97 -20.61 -14.83
N GLU A 40 1.63 -19.95 -15.94
CA GLU A 40 1.29 -18.52 -15.95
C GLU A 40 -0.08 -18.27 -15.28
N ILE A 41 -1.03 -19.19 -15.46
CA ILE A 41 -2.40 -19.05 -14.93
C ILE A 41 -2.51 -19.48 -13.47
N LEU A 42 -1.93 -20.63 -13.12
CA LEU A 42 -2.01 -21.21 -11.76
C LEU A 42 -0.91 -20.64 -10.85
N GLY A 43 0.19 -20.18 -11.42
CA GLY A 43 1.41 -19.84 -10.70
C GLY A 43 2.32 -21.06 -10.48
N PRO A 44 3.33 -20.93 -9.59
CA PRO A 44 4.27 -22.01 -9.30
C PRO A 44 3.58 -23.22 -8.68
N HIS A 45 4.15 -24.42 -8.89
CA HIS A 45 3.68 -25.66 -8.29
C HIS A 45 3.73 -25.58 -6.76
N ARG A 46 2.60 -25.90 -6.12
CA ARG A 46 2.42 -25.89 -4.67
C ARG A 46 1.15 -26.66 -4.29
N PRO A 47 0.98 -27.05 -3.01
CA PRO A 47 -0.22 -27.75 -2.56
C PRO A 47 -1.53 -27.09 -3.01
N TYR A 48 -1.57 -25.76 -2.94
CA TYR A 48 -2.73 -24.95 -3.33
C TYR A 48 -3.17 -25.11 -4.80
N THR A 49 -2.26 -25.41 -5.73
CA THR A 49 -2.55 -25.57 -7.17
C THR A 49 -2.70 -27.03 -7.58
N SER A 50 -2.37 -27.98 -6.70
CA SER A 50 -2.34 -29.41 -6.98
C SER A 50 -3.73 -30.04 -7.22
N TRP A 51 -4.82 -29.29 -7.00
CA TRP A 51 -6.19 -29.70 -7.26
C TRP A 51 -6.56 -29.75 -8.75
N VAL A 52 -5.76 -29.12 -9.62
CA VAL A 52 -5.97 -29.17 -11.07
C VAL A 52 -5.20 -30.37 -11.64
N VAL A 53 -5.94 -31.33 -12.21
CA VAL A 53 -5.42 -32.65 -12.55
C VAL A 53 -5.61 -33.02 -14.02
N SER A 54 -4.81 -33.96 -14.50
CA SER A 54 -5.02 -34.58 -15.80
C SER A 54 -6.24 -35.49 -15.78
N LYS A 55 -7.06 -35.43 -16.85
CA LYS A 55 -8.23 -36.30 -17.00
C LYS A 55 -7.84 -37.79 -17.06
N LYS A 56 -6.63 -38.11 -17.51
CA LYS A 56 -6.16 -39.50 -17.69
C LYS A 56 -5.70 -40.12 -16.37
N THR A 57 -4.95 -39.37 -15.57
CA THR A 57 -4.30 -39.88 -14.34
C THR A 57 -5.07 -39.54 -13.08
N GLY A 58 -5.90 -38.48 -13.09
CA GLY A 58 -6.51 -37.93 -11.88
C GLY A 58 -5.51 -37.29 -10.92
N LEU A 59 -4.27 -37.06 -11.38
CA LEU A 59 -3.17 -36.42 -10.65
C LEU A 59 -2.72 -35.14 -11.36
N PRO A 60 -2.18 -34.16 -10.63
CA PRO A 60 -1.64 -32.94 -11.22
C PRO A 60 -0.36 -33.25 -11.98
N ASP A 61 -0.16 -32.59 -13.12
CA ASP A 61 1.03 -32.78 -13.93
C ASP A 61 2.17 -31.88 -13.40
N GLY A 62 3.40 -32.39 -13.41
CA GLY A 62 4.61 -31.64 -13.05
C GLY A 62 4.88 -31.41 -11.55
N HIS A 63 3.96 -31.77 -10.66
CA HIS A 63 4.14 -31.54 -9.22
C HIS A 63 5.02 -32.63 -8.57
N GLN A 64 5.94 -32.20 -7.69
CA GLN A 64 6.70 -33.09 -6.81
C GLN A 64 5.83 -33.61 -5.66
N PRO A 65 6.18 -34.74 -5.02
CA PRO A 65 5.41 -35.28 -3.90
C PRO A 65 5.18 -34.28 -2.75
N THR A 66 6.14 -33.39 -2.49
CA THR A 66 6.05 -32.32 -1.47
C THR A 66 5.14 -31.16 -1.88
N GLU A 67 4.78 -31.06 -3.16
CA GLU A 67 3.93 -30.01 -3.72
C GLU A 67 2.48 -30.48 -3.87
N LEU A 68 2.17 -31.73 -3.53
CA LEU A 68 0.82 -32.26 -3.51
C LEU A 68 0.13 -31.88 -2.20
N HIS A 69 -1.14 -31.48 -2.27
CA HIS A 69 -1.94 -31.28 -1.07
C HIS A 69 -2.10 -32.62 -0.33
N PRO A 70 -1.94 -32.68 1.02
CA PRO A 70 -2.05 -33.93 1.77
C PRO A 70 -3.42 -34.59 1.60
N ASP A 71 -4.47 -33.79 1.43
CA ASP A 71 -5.84 -34.26 1.22
C ASP A 71 -6.24 -34.47 -0.26
N LEU A 72 -5.29 -34.43 -1.20
CA LEU A 72 -5.59 -34.45 -2.64
C LEU A 72 -6.41 -35.68 -3.07
N LEU A 73 -6.16 -36.82 -2.42
CA LEU A 73 -6.82 -38.10 -2.73
C LEU A 73 -7.96 -38.44 -1.76
N THR A 74 -8.29 -37.56 -0.81
CA THR A 74 -9.35 -37.79 0.19
C THR A 74 -10.74 -37.84 -0.46
N SER A 75 -10.98 -37.05 -1.51
CA SER A 75 -12.23 -37.06 -2.27
C SER A 75 -12.08 -37.80 -3.60
N ALA A 76 -12.99 -38.72 -3.90
CA ALA A 76 -13.04 -39.41 -5.20
C ALA A 76 -13.65 -38.54 -6.32
N THR A 77 -14.30 -37.43 -5.97
CA THR A 77 -15.00 -36.57 -6.92
C THR A 77 -14.03 -35.72 -7.73
N ILE A 78 -14.16 -35.76 -9.05
CA ILE A 78 -13.38 -34.93 -10.00
C ILE A 78 -14.35 -34.16 -10.90
N ILE A 79 -14.29 -32.83 -10.87
CA ILE A 79 -15.05 -31.97 -11.77
C ILE A 79 -14.42 -32.02 -13.16
N THR A 80 -15.20 -32.44 -14.16
CA THR A 80 -14.70 -32.64 -15.53
C THR A 80 -15.29 -31.67 -16.56
N LYS A 81 -16.30 -30.89 -16.18
CA LYS A 81 -17.00 -29.94 -17.05
C LYS A 81 -16.90 -28.52 -16.51
N GLY A 82 -16.58 -27.54 -17.37
CA GLY A 82 -16.46 -26.13 -16.97
C GLY A 82 -17.74 -25.53 -16.41
N LYS A 83 -18.92 -25.89 -16.96
CA LYS A 83 -20.22 -25.45 -16.41
C LYS A 83 -20.48 -25.94 -14.98
N GLN A 84 -20.00 -27.14 -14.65
CA GLN A 84 -20.12 -27.70 -13.32
C GLN A 84 -19.21 -26.95 -12.33
N LEU A 85 -17.97 -26.64 -12.74
CA LEU A 85 -17.08 -25.79 -11.95
C LEU A 85 -17.69 -24.40 -11.73
N GLN A 86 -18.24 -23.78 -12.78
CA GLN A 86 -18.88 -22.47 -12.68
C GLN A 86 -20.02 -22.47 -11.64
N SER A 87 -20.97 -23.41 -11.75
CA SER A 87 -22.09 -23.48 -10.80
C SER A 87 -21.60 -23.67 -9.37
N ALA A 88 -20.60 -24.54 -9.18
CA ALA A 88 -20.07 -24.82 -7.85
C ALA A 88 -19.36 -23.62 -7.22
N VAL A 89 -18.58 -22.87 -8.03
CA VAL A 89 -17.93 -21.63 -7.58
C VAL A 89 -18.97 -20.54 -7.30
N ASP A 90 -19.99 -20.39 -8.16
CA ASP A 90 -21.04 -19.40 -7.95
C ASP A 90 -21.83 -19.67 -6.67
N ASP A 91 -22.14 -20.94 -6.38
CA ASP A 91 -22.83 -21.34 -5.16
C ASP A 91 -21.94 -21.15 -3.92
N PHE A 92 -20.64 -21.45 -4.05
CA PHE A 92 -19.64 -21.21 -3.00
C PHE A 92 -19.51 -19.73 -2.63
N VAL A 93 -19.40 -18.85 -3.63
CA VAL A 93 -19.32 -17.39 -3.42
C VAL A 93 -20.61 -16.88 -2.77
N LYS A 94 -21.78 -17.29 -3.25
CA LYS A 94 -23.07 -16.93 -2.63
C LYS A 94 -23.20 -17.41 -1.18
N SER A 95 -22.67 -18.59 -0.87
CA SER A 95 -22.70 -19.13 0.50
C SER A 95 -21.71 -18.43 1.42
N SER A 96 -20.59 -17.94 0.88
CA SER A 96 -19.59 -17.17 1.61
C SER A 96 -20.08 -15.75 1.93
N ASP A 97 -20.93 -15.20 1.06
CA ASP A 97 -21.61 -13.91 1.24
C ASP A 97 -22.92 -14.02 2.08
N GLY A 98 -23.22 -15.20 2.63
CA GLY A 98 -24.44 -15.51 3.40
C GLY A 98 -24.50 -14.94 4.83
N GLY A 99 -23.58 -14.05 5.20
CA GLY A 99 -23.67 -13.21 6.39
C GLY A 99 -24.33 -11.87 6.04
N GLU A 100 -25.65 -11.81 6.22
CA GLU A 100 -26.49 -10.60 6.22
C GLU A 100 -26.80 -9.97 4.85
N SER A 101 -27.94 -10.41 4.30
CA SER A 101 -28.66 -9.68 3.27
C SER A 101 -29.14 -8.33 3.80
N THR A 102 -28.58 -7.24 3.30
CA THR A 102 -29.39 -6.04 3.06
C THR A 102 -29.22 -5.60 1.62
N ASP A 103 -30.35 -5.68 0.93
CA ASP A 103 -30.68 -4.96 -0.27
C ASP A 103 -30.38 -3.48 -0.02
N THR A 104 -29.19 -3.04 -0.42
CA THR A 104 -28.82 -1.64 -0.45
C THR A 104 -28.04 -1.49 -1.73
N PHE A 105 -28.65 -0.78 -2.68
CA PHE A 105 -27.98 0.10 -3.64
C PHE A 105 -26.51 0.32 -3.25
N MET A 106 -25.61 -0.53 -3.75
CA MET A 106 -24.18 -0.31 -3.59
C MET A 106 -23.82 0.85 -4.50
N THR A 107 -23.98 2.04 -3.94
CA THR A 107 -23.00 3.11 -4.11
C THR A 107 -21.64 2.43 -4.17
N MET A 108 -20.90 2.68 -5.23
CA MET A 108 -19.51 2.23 -5.40
C MET A 108 -18.68 2.82 -4.26
N LYS A 109 -18.81 2.26 -3.05
CA LYS A 109 -17.96 2.55 -1.92
C LYS A 109 -16.60 2.04 -2.38
N GLU A 110 -15.75 2.98 -2.78
CA GLU A 110 -14.38 2.71 -3.20
C GLU A 110 -13.81 1.70 -2.21
N ARG A 111 -13.54 0.48 -2.69
CA ARG A 111 -12.85 -0.50 -1.86
C ARG A 111 -11.55 0.18 -1.45
N GLN A 112 -11.38 0.41 -0.16
CA GLN A 112 -10.18 1.05 0.37
C GLN A 112 -8.99 0.13 0.13
N VAL A 113 -7.81 0.74 0.01
CA VAL A 113 -6.57 -0.03 -0.10
C VAL A 113 -6.26 -0.71 1.23
N GLU A 114 -5.76 -1.93 1.15
CA GLU A 114 -5.34 -2.69 2.34
C GLU A 114 -3.90 -2.28 2.67
N VAL A 115 -3.61 -1.98 3.94
CA VAL A 115 -2.27 -1.59 4.38
C VAL A 115 -1.49 -2.83 4.74
N ALA A 116 -0.39 -3.08 4.01
CA ALA A 116 0.45 -4.24 4.26
C ALA A 116 1.55 -3.93 5.29
N ASP A 117 2.16 -2.76 5.17
CA ASP A 117 3.26 -2.34 6.05
C ASP A 117 3.47 -0.81 5.95
N CYS A 118 3.98 -0.19 7.01
CA CYS A 118 4.42 1.20 7.02
C CYS A 118 5.77 1.35 7.72
N HIS A 119 6.66 2.11 7.10
CA HIS A 119 7.95 2.46 7.67
C HIS A 119 8.23 3.95 7.45
N GLY A 120 8.19 4.70 8.55
CA GLY A 120 8.34 6.14 8.57
C GLY A 120 7.36 6.87 7.64
N ASN A 121 7.88 7.44 6.55
CA ASN A 121 7.14 8.23 5.57
C ASN A 121 6.76 7.45 4.31
N ASN A 122 6.83 6.12 4.36
CA ASN A 122 6.45 5.22 3.28
C ASN A 122 5.53 4.12 3.80
N CYS A 123 4.56 3.72 2.99
CA CYS A 123 3.71 2.58 3.25
C CYS A 123 3.59 1.69 2.01
N ALA A 124 3.55 0.38 2.22
CA ALA A 124 3.17 -0.60 1.24
C ALA A 124 1.67 -0.88 1.36
N VAL A 125 0.95 -0.76 0.25
CA VAL A 125 -0.49 -1.02 0.20
C VAL A 125 -0.82 -2.02 -0.90
N ILE A 126 -1.90 -2.77 -0.71
CA ILE A 126 -2.40 -3.75 -1.67
C ILE A 126 -3.62 -3.16 -2.40
N CYS A 127 -3.53 -3.11 -3.73
CA CYS A 127 -4.66 -2.64 -4.55
C CYS A 127 -5.85 -3.61 -4.41
N PRO A 128 -7.05 -3.14 -4.02
CA PRO A 128 -8.22 -4.02 -3.88
C PRO A 128 -8.74 -4.54 -5.21
N ASN A 129 -8.39 -3.88 -6.32
CA ASN A 129 -8.85 -4.29 -7.65
C ASN A 129 -7.92 -5.30 -8.32
N CYS A 130 -6.59 -5.10 -8.31
CA CYS A 130 -5.65 -6.03 -8.96
C CYS A 130 -4.84 -6.89 -7.98
N ARG A 131 -4.99 -6.67 -6.66
CA ARG A 131 -4.29 -7.37 -5.57
C ARG A 131 -2.76 -7.31 -5.66
N LYS A 132 -2.21 -6.33 -6.40
CA LYS A 132 -0.77 -6.08 -6.46
C LYS A 132 -0.39 -5.03 -5.44
N ALA A 133 0.74 -5.26 -4.77
CA ALA A 133 1.32 -4.30 -3.85
C ALA A 133 1.91 -3.09 -4.60
N TYR A 134 1.85 -1.93 -3.98
CA TYR A 134 2.56 -0.73 -4.42
C TYR A 134 2.90 0.18 -3.24
N LEU A 135 3.95 0.99 -3.41
CA LEU A 135 4.42 1.91 -2.40
C LEU A 135 3.74 3.28 -2.51
N ILE A 136 3.44 3.90 -1.38
CA ILE A 136 3.02 5.30 -1.26
C ILE A 136 3.92 6.01 -0.27
N SER A 137 4.21 7.29 -0.52
CA SER A 137 5.07 8.10 0.34
C SER A 137 4.36 9.40 0.72
N GLY A 138 4.52 9.84 1.96
CA GLY A 138 3.98 11.13 2.42
C GLY A 138 4.59 12.34 1.70
N PHE A 139 5.83 12.25 1.24
CA PHE A 139 6.53 13.34 0.56
C PHE A 139 6.32 13.39 -0.95
N LEU A 140 6.04 12.25 -1.58
CA LEU A 140 5.83 12.18 -3.01
C LEU A 140 4.36 12.36 -3.35
N ASN A 141 4.07 13.06 -4.46
CA ASN A 141 2.71 13.22 -4.99
C ASN A 141 1.70 13.74 -3.95
N LYS A 142 2.14 14.60 -3.03
CA LYS A 142 1.32 15.14 -1.93
C LYS A 142 0.67 14.05 -1.06
N GLY A 143 1.35 12.91 -0.89
CA GLY A 143 0.83 11.80 -0.10
C GLY A 143 -0.31 11.05 -0.77
N VAL A 144 -0.46 11.13 -2.10
CA VAL A 144 -1.56 10.47 -2.83
C VAL A 144 -1.01 9.70 -4.02
N ARG A 145 -1.43 8.44 -4.19
CA ARG A 145 -0.98 7.62 -5.32
C ARG A 145 -2.06 6.64 -5.80
N SER A 146 -2.36 6.69 -7.11
CA SER A 146 -3.17 5.67 -7.77
C SER A 146 -2.35 4.40 -8.03
N CYS A 147 -3.02 3.23 -8.04
CA CYS A 147 -2.36 1.96 -8.30
C CYS A 147 -1.62 1.99 -9.64
N PRO A 148 -0.29 1.77 -9.67
CA PRO A 148 0.49 1.83 -10.91
C PRO A 148 0.18 0.67 -11.86
N HIS A 149 -0.48 -0.39 -11.36
CA HIS A 149 -0.75 -1.59 -12.15
C HIS A 149 -2.08 -1.54 -12.88
N CYS A 150 -3.12 -0.92 -12.31
CA CYS A 150 -4.45 -0.89 -12.93
C CYS A 150 -5.11 0.49 -12.95
N GLY A 151 -4.58 1.48 -12.21
CA GLY A 151 -5.15 2.82 -12.10
C GLY A 151 -6.49 2.91 -11.36
N LYS A 152 -7.09 1.79 -10.93
CA LYS A 152 -8.47 1.75 -10.41
C LYS A 152 -8.62 1.98 -8.90
N SER A 153 -7.52 1.95 -8.14
CA SER A 153 -7.55 2.30 -6.72
C SER A 153 -6.66 3.50 -6.46
N LYS A 154 -6.98 4.23 -5.40
CA LYS A 154 -6.24 5.40 -4.94
C LYS A 154 -5.91 5.21 -3.47
N ALA A 155 -4.65 5.39 -3.12
CA ALA A 155 -4.19 5.40 -1.74
C ALA A 155 -3.88 6.84 -1.33
N VAL A 156 -4.21 7.18 -0.09
CA VAL A 156 -3.85 8.44 0.58
C VAL A 156 -3.01 8.07 1.78
N PHE A 157 -1.77 8.57 1.84
CA PHE A 157 -0.77 8.20 2.84
C PHE A 157 -1.27 8.46 4.25
N LYS A 158 -1.95 9.59 4.47
CA LYS A 158 -2.50 9.95 5.79
C LYS A 158 -3.48 8.90 6.32
N ASP A 159 -4.39 8.45 5.46
CA ASP A 159 -5.43 7.48 5.83
C ASP A 159 -4.81 6.09 6.05
N VAL A 160 -3.91 5.70 5.14
CA VAL A 160 -3.14 4.44 5.22
C VAL A 160 -2.29 4.37 6.48
N LYS A 161 -1.60 5.47 6.82
CA LYS A 161 -0.76 5.55 8.01
C LYS A 161 -1.60 5.47 9.28
N ALA A 162 -2.69 6.22 9.37
CA ALA A 162 -3.59 6.16 10.53
C ALA A 162 -4.13 4.73 10.76
N GLN A 163 -4.56 4.04 9.69
CA GLN A 163 -5.03 2.66 9.78
C GLN A 163 -3.94 1.69 10.27
N TRP A 164 -2.69 1.87 9.83
CA TRP A 164 -1.57 1.07 10.30
C TRP A 164 -1.25 1.33 11.77
N GLU A 165 -1.22 2.60 12.18
CA GLU A 165 -0.95 3.03 13.56
C GLU A 165 -2.01 2.56 14.56
N GLU A 166 -3.28 2.44 14.16
CA GLU A 166 -4.35 1.86 14.98
C GLU A 166 -4.07 0.40 15.38
N THR A 167 -3.38 -0.36 14.51
CA THR A 167 -3.09 -1.78 14.72
C THR A 167 -1.68 -2.04 15.26
N HIS A 168 -0.78 -1.06 15.18
CA HIS A 168 0.62 -1.15 15.56
C HIS A 168 0.99 -0.10 16.61
N GLN A 169 0.14 0.08 17.64
CA GLN A 169 0.36 1.08 18.68
C GLN A 169 1.71 0.90 19.40
N ASP A 170 2.20 -0.33 19.52
CA ASP A 170 3.47 -0.64 20.18
C ASP A 170 4.70 -0.19 19.35
N ASP A 171 4.55 0.03 18.04
CA ASP A 171 5.63 0.46 17.14
C ASP A 171 5.65 1.98 16.89
N LEU A 172 4.78 2.73 17.58
CA LEU A 172 4.71 4.20 17.46
C LEU A 172 5.86 4.87 18.19
N ILE A 173 6.72 5.53 17.41
CA ILE A 173 7.74 6.43 17.96
C ILE A 173 7.08 7.75 18.33
N ASN A 174 7.24 8.19 19.58
CA ASN A 174 6.74 9.49 20.01
C ASN A 174 7.35 10.61 19.15
N PRO A 175 6.53 11.50 18.54
CA PRO A 175 7.02 12.58 17.70
C PRO A 175 7.90 13.59 18.45
N GLU A 176 7.80 13.68 19.77
CA GLU A 176 8.70 14.49 20.59
C GLU A 176 9.67 13.59 21.36
N GLN A 177 10.96 13.80 21.11
CA GLN A 177 12.05 13.10 21.77
C GLN A 177 12.92 14.08 22.53
N SER A 178 13.47 13.64 23.66
CA SER A 178 14.50 14.39 24.37
C SER A 178 15.81 13.62 24.36
N ALA A 179 16.92 14.34 24.21
CA ALA A 179 18.25 13.78 24.24
C ALA A 179 19.18 14.65 25.11
N THR A 180 20.23 14.05 25.64
CA THR A 180 21.25 14.77 26.43
C THR A 180 22.20 15.61 25.58
N ARG A 181 22.23 15.36 24.26
CA ARG A 181 23.12 15.99 23.28
C ARG A 181 22.52 15.89 21.88
N LEU A 182 23.08 16.62 20.92
CA LEU A 182 22.72 16.48 19.51
C LEU A 182 22.91 15.02 19.07
N THR A 183 21.80 14.36 18.76
CA THR A 183 21.73 12.90 18.56
C THR A 183 20.84 12.60 17.37
N PHE A 184 21.36 11.78 16.46
CA PHE A 184 20.64 11.22 15.33
C PHE A 184 20.51 9.72 15.52
N LYS A 185 19.32 9.18 15.25
CA LYS A 185 19.10 7.74 15.29
C LYS A 185 18.39 7.28 14.02
N LYS A 186 18.82 6.15 13.46
CA LYS A 186 18.19 5.52 12.30
C LYS A 186 16.75 5.10 12.60
N GLU A 187 16.45 4.68 13.83
CA GLU A 187 15.09 4.34 14.25
C GLU A 187 14.12 5.52 14.10
N TRP A 188 14.60 6.77 14.18
CA TRP A 188 13.76 7.97 14.03
C TRP A 188 13.54 8.40 12.57
N LEU A 189 14.23 7.79 11.61
CA LEU A 189 14.16 8.18 10.21
C LEU A 189 12.76 7.94 9.63
N GLY A 190 12.18 8.99 9.07
CA GLY A 190 10.86 8.97 8.46
C GLY A 190 9.70 9.06 9.46
N TYR A 191 9.96 9.17 10.76
CA TYR A 191 8.91 9.30 11.78
C TYR A 191 8.58 10.75 12.14
N ASP A 192 9.11 11.73 11.37
CA ASP A 192 8.90 13.18 11.59
C ASP A 192 9.18 13.62 13.03
N VAL A 193 10.18 13.00 13.65
CA VAL A 193 10.55 13.22 15.05
C VAL A 193 11.19 14.60 15.25
N TRP A 194 10.71 15.32 16.25
CA TRP A 194 11.34 16.50 16.83
C TRP A 194 12.19 16.08 18.02
N VAL A 195 13.43 16.56 18.06
CA VAL A 195 14.36 16.23 19.12
C VAL A 195 14.75 17.51 19.86
N THR A 196 14.61 17.48 21.18
CA THR A 196 15.01 18.55 22.08
C THR A 196 16.25 18.14 22.88
N PHE A 197 17.24 19.02 22.96
CA PHE A 197 18.39 18.84 23.86
C PHE A 197 18.91 20.19 24.35
N THR A 198 19.66 20.16 25.45
CA THR A 198 20.22 21.36 26.07
C THR A 198 21.75 21.28 26.07
N GLU A 199 22.42 22.35 25.65
CA GLU A 199 23.88 22.51 25.77
C GLU A 199 24.18 23.82 26.51
N GLY A 200 24.67 23.73 27.75
CA GLY A 200 24.82 24.90 28.63
C GLY A 200 23.45 25.48 28.98
N ASP A 201 23.26 26.78 28.72
CA ASP A 201 22.01 27.50 28.99
C ASP A 201 21.08 27.61 27.76
N VAL A 202 21.40 26.87 26.68
CA VAL A 202 20.65 26.95 25.41
C VAL A 202 19.94 25.63 25.12
N THR A 203 18.62 25.71 24.94
CA THR A 203 17.79 24.58 24.49
C THR A 203 17.53 24.67 22.99
N TYR A 204 17.79 23.57 22.30
CA TYR A 204 17.57 23.40 20.88
C TYR A 204 16.44 22.40 20.64
N ARG A 205 15.51 22.72 19.74
CA ARG A 205 14.46 21.81 19.26
C ARG A 205 14.48 21.75 17.74
N TYR A 206 14.85 20.60 17.18
CA TYR A 206 15.08 20.45 15.74
C TYR A 206 14.30 19.28 15.14
N PRO A 207 13.89 19.39 13.86
CA PRO A 207 13.35 18.27 13.09
C PRO A 207 14.49 17.31 12.71
N HIS A 208 14.42 16.06 13.19
CA HIS A 208 15.48 15.06 13.09
C HIS A 208 16.00 14.89 11.65
N ASP A 209 15.10 14.51 10.73
CA ASP A 209 15.46 14.13 9.36
C ASP A 209 16.02 15.31 8.56
N GLN A 210 15.42 16.49 8.69
CA GLN A 210 15.86 17.68 7.97
C GLN A 210 17.26 18.13 8.45
N LEU A 211 17.50 18.10 9.77
CA LEU A 211 18.81 18.47 10.29
C LEU A 211 19.87 17.44 9.89
N LEU A 212 19.55 16.14 9.99
CA LEU A 212 20.43 15.05 9.59
C LEU A 212 20.84 15.18 8.11
N GLN A 213 19.88 15.40 7.20
CA GLN A 213 20.18 15.61 5.78
C GLN A 213 21.09 16.82 5.56
N THR A 214 20.87 17.90 6.32
CA THR A 214 21.73 19.09 6.24
C THR A 214 23.16 18.76 6.68
N PHE A 215 23.33 17.99 7.75
CA PHE A 215 24.63 17.58 8.27
C PHE A 215 25.36 16.62 7.32
N ILE A 216 24.66 15.64 6.76
CA ILE A 216 25.23 14.73 5.76
C ILE A 216 25.67 15.51 4.52
N SER A 217 24.81 16.38 3.99
CA SER A 217 25.07 17.11 2.74
C SER A 217 26.18 18.16 2.87
N ARG A 218 26.23 18.88 4.01
CA ARG A 218 27.18 19.98 4.20
C ARG A 218 28.50 19.57 4.84
N LEU A 219 28.44 18.69 5.85
CA LEU A 219 29.60 18.35 6.65
C LEU A 219 30.18 16.98 6.26
N GLY A 220 29.37 16.06 5.74
CA GLY A 220 29.82 14.71 5.35
C GLY A 220 30.32 13.85 6.52
N ILE A 221 30.13 14.30 7.77
CA ILE A 221 30.77 13.71 8.96
C ILE A 221 30.04 12.51 9.57
N ILE A 222 28.79 12.25 9.16
CA ILE A 222 27.95 11.18 9.74
C ILE A 222 28.05 9.89 8.93
N ALA A 223 27.97 9.99 7.60
CA ALA A 223 28.03 8.85 6.70
C ALA A 223 29.42 8.19 6.71
N GLY A 224 29.48 6.86 6.79
CA GLY A 224 30.75 6.11 6.81
C GLY A 224 31.35 5.92 8.21
N THR A 225 30.71 6.43 9.27
CA THR A 225 31.16 6.20 10.64
C THR A 225 30.60 4.87 11.16
N LYS A 226 31.41 4.09 11.90
CA LYS A 226 30.98 2.77 12.43
C LYS A 226 29.73 2.86 13.30
N SER A 227 29.62 3.92 14.12
CA SER A 227 28.46 4.13 14.99
C SER A 227 27.19 4.40 14.18
N TRP A 228 27.28 5.15 13.09
CA TRP A 228 26.13 5.37 12.21
C TRP A 228 25.80 4.13 11.38
N ASP A 229 26.79 3.50 10.77
CA ASP A 229 26.58 2.40 9.83
C ASP A 229 26.09 1.14 10.55
N ASN A 230 26.69 0.78 11.68
CA ASN A 230 26.39 -0.46 12.41
C ASN A 230 25.33 -0.27 13.49
N GLU A 231 25.47 0.74 14.34
CA GLU A 231 24.60 0.93 15.51
C GLU A 231 23.37 1.77 15.17
N GLY A 232 23.41 2.53 14.07
CA GLY A 232 22.34 3.43 13.68
C GLY A 232 22.17 4.61 14.63
N ILE A 233 23.17 4.91 15.46
CA ILE A 233 23.12 6.04 16.40
C ILE A 233 24.38 6.87 16.20
N PHE A 234 24.19 8.18 16.06
CA PHE A 234 25.28 9.14 16.00
C PHE A 234 25.00 10.29 16.94
N HIS A 235 25.94 10.60 17.83
CA HIS A 235 25.81 11.72 18.75
C HIS A 235 27.07 12.57 18.70
N PHE A 236 26.91 13.89 18.87
CA PHE A 236 28.02 14.81 18.93
C PHE A 236 28.46 14.99 20.38
N PRO A 237 29.71 14.63 20.75
CA PRO A 237 30.19 14.83 22.12
C PRO A 237 30.23 16.31 22.52
N ARG A 238 30.52 17.19 21.55
CA ARG A 238 30.52 18.65 21.68
C ARG A 238 30.12 19.29 20.36
N LEU A 239 29.40 20.41 20.41
CA LEU A 239 29.09 21.18 19.21
C LEU A 239 30.27 22.06 18.79
N SER A 240 30.71 21.91 17.55
CA SER A 240 31.64 22.84 16.90
C SER A 240 30.96 24.20 16.62
N GLY A 241 31.76 25.25 16.41
CA GLY A 241 31.23 26.58 16.08
C GLY A 241 30.36 26.60 14.82
N GLU A 242 30.67 25.78 13.81
CA GLU A 242 29.86 25.64 12.61
C GLU A 242 28.51 24.95 12.90
N GLN A 243 28.52 23.88 13.70
CA GLN A 243 27.29 23.20 14.11
C GLN A 243 26.38 24.12 14.93
N LYS A 244 26.95 24.93 15.83
CA LYS A 244 26.20 25.95 16.57
C LYS A 244 25.53 26.98 15.65
N LYS A 245 26.25 27.46 14.62
CA LYS A 245 25.68 28.35 13.60
C LYS A 245 24.52 27.69 12.85
N MET A 246 24.64 26.40 12.51
CA MET A 246 23.56 25.66 11.83
C MET A 246 22.33 25.42 12.72
N LEU A 247 22.57 25.25 14.02
CA LEU A 247 21.54 25.02 15.04
C LEU A 247 20.88 26.31 15.53
N GLN A 248 21.43 27.48 15.23
CA GLN A 248 20.94 28.77 15.71
C GLN A 248 19.45 28.98 15.38
N ARG A 249 18.99 28.53 14.21
CA ARG A 249 17.58 28.56 13.78
C ARG A 249 16.62 27.64 14.57
N TYR A 250 17.15 26.77 15.41
CA TYR A 250 16.41 25.79 16.20
C TYR A 250 16.48 26.08 17.70
N VAL A 251 17.01 27.24 18.10
CA VAL A 251 17.00 27.66 19.50
C VAL A 251 15.55 27.98 19.91
N GLU A 252 15.06 27.29 20.93
CA GLU A 252 13.65 27.37 21.34
C GLU A 252 13.26 28.77 21.83
N ALA A 253 14.17 29.44 22.54
CA ALA A 253 14.00 30.82 23.01
C ALA A 253 13.86 31.86 21.88
N GLN A 254 14.25 31.53 20.64
CA GLN A 254 14.07 32.44 19.50
C GLN A 254 12.71 32.31 18.81
N ARG A 255 11.85 31.36 19.23
CA ARG A 255 10.60 31.01 18.55
C ARG A 255 9.31 31.48 19.25
N GLU A 256 9.41 32.25 20.34
CA GLU A 256 8.25 32.92 20.96
C GLU A 256 7.57 33.95 20.04
N GLN A 257 8.16 34.28 18.88
CA GLN A 257 7.43 34.94 17.81
C GLN A 257 7.05 33.94 16.73
N PRO A 258 5.74 33.75 16.44
CA PRO A 258 5.31 32.90 15.34
C PRO A 258 5.81 33.50 14.03
N VAL A 259 6.81 32.86 13.43
CA VAL A 259 7.25 33.19 12.07
C VAL A 259 6.20 32.61 11.12
N PRO A 260 5.52 33.43 10.29
CA PRO A 260 4.62 32.94 9.27
C PRO A 260 5.37 31.98 8.34
N THR A 261 4.85 30.79 8.11
CA THR A 261 5.39 29.89 7.09
C THR A 261 5.25 30.53 5.71
N GLN A 262 6.13 30.17 4.77
CA GLN A 262 6.20 30.72 3.39
C GLN A 262 4.89 30.64 2.57
N ALA A 263 3.82 30.03 3.09
CA ALA A 263 2.47 30.16 2.55
C ALA A 263 1.86 31.56 2.75
N ALA A 264 2.38 32.36 3.68
CA ALA A 264 1.88 33.71 4.01
C ALA A 264 2.69 34.86 3.36
N GLU A 265 3.88 34.59 2.79
CA GLU A 265 4.75 35.63 2.20
C GLU A 265 4.55 35.81 0.69
N THR A 266 3.86 34.91 0.00
CA THR A 266 3.41 35.18 -1.37
C THR A 266 2.07 35.90 -1.29
N GLY A 267 2.08 37.24 -1.33
CA GLY A 267 0.92 38.11 -1.44
C GLY A 267 0.14 37.95 -2.75
N ILE A 268 -0.23 36.72 -3.10
CA ILE A 268 -1.19 36.42 -4.16
C ILE A 268 -2.56 36.52 -3.51
N VAL A 269 -3.19 37.68 -3.68
CA VAL A 269 -4.64 37.80 -3.52
C VAL A 269 -5.25 36.93 -4.61
N ILE A 270 -5.81 35.77 -4.25
CA ILE A 270 -6.67 35.01 -5.14
C ILE A 270 -7.94 35.85 -5.27
N PRO A 271 -8.27 36.39 -6.46
CA PRO A 271 -9.51 37.13 -6.63
C PRO A 271 -10.68 36.20 -6.32
N GLU A 272 -11.60 36.70 -5.51
CA GLU A 272 -12.85 36.05 -5.17
C GLU A 272 -13.63 35.80 -6.47
N ILE A 273 -13.85 34.52 -6.79
CA ILE A 273 -14.61 34.13 -7.97
C ILE A 273 -16.07 34.40 -7.64
N GLU A 274 -16.63 35.48 -8.19
CA GLU A 274 -18.07 35.70 -8.19
C GLU A 274 -18.72 34.57 -9.01
N LEU A 275 -19.39 33.67 -8.31
CA LEU A 275 -20.26 32.66 -8.92
C LEU A 275 -21.47 33.39 -9.49
N VAL A 276 -21.49 33.55 -10.81
CA VAL A 276 -22.67 34.01 -11.53
C VAL A 276 -23.65 32.84 -11.61
N ASP A 277 -24.68 32.87 -10.77
CA ASP A 277 -25.85 31.99 -10.90
C ASP A 277 -26.66 32.39 -12.15
N GLY A 278 -26.18 31.94 -13.31
CA GLY A 278 -26.92 31.97 -14.57
C GLY A 278 -27.52 30.59 -14.85
N PRO A 279 -28.84 30.46 -15.12
CA PRO A 279 -29.41 29.21 -15.56
C PRO A 279 -28.78 28.79 -16.91
N PRO A 280 -28.60 27.48 -17.16
CA PRO A 280 -28.01 27.01 -18.40
C PRO A 280 -28.85 27.47 -19.60
N PRO A 281 -28.24 27.86 -20.72
CA PRO A 281 -28.97 28.25 -21.91
C PRO A 281 -29.80 27.05 -22.40
N SER A 282 -31.11 27.28 -22.49
CA SER A 282 -32.06 26.35 -23.10
C SER A 282 -31.70 26.11 -24.56
N GLU A 283 -31.55 24.83 -24.93
CA GLU A 283 -31.51 24.37 -26.32
C GLU A 283 -32.83 24.71 -27.02
N GLN A 284 -32.91 25.88 -27.65
CA GLN A 284 -33.85 26.14 -28.73
C GLN A 284 -33.13 26.97 -29.81
N GLU A 285 -33.50 26.68 -31.07
CA GLU A 285 -33.11 27.40 -32.30
C GLU A 285 -31.82 26.94 -33.02
N LYS A 286 -31.91 25.74 -33.61
CA LYS A 286 -31.42 25.53 -34.99
C LYS A 286 -32.62 25.41 -35.94
N LYS A 287 -33.14 26.56 -36.36
CA LYS A 287 -33.90 26.74 -37.61
C LYS A 287 -33.57 28.13 -38.15
N GLU A 288 -33.43 28.20 -39.48
CA GLU A 288 -33.26 29.41 -40.31
C GLU A 288 -31.86 30.04 -40.20
N GLU A 289 -31.10 30.37 -41.25
CA GLU A 289 -31.35 30.59 -42.67
C GLU A 289 -29.98 30.65 -43.42
N LYS A 290 -29.90 29.94 -44.56
CA LYS A 290 -29.08 30.13 -45.79
C LYS A 290 -28.35 28.90 -46.29
#